data_AF-A0A2V8TZW6-F1
#
_entry.id   AF-A0A2V8TZW6-F1
#
_cell.length_a   1.000
_cell.length_b   1.000
_cell.length_c   1.000
_cell.angle_alpha   90.00
_cell.angle_beta   90.00
_cell.angle_gamma   90.00
#
_symmetry.space_group_name_H-M   'P 1'
#
loop_
_entity.id
_entity.type
_entity.pdbx_description
1 polymer ?
#
loop_
_entity_poly.entity_id
_entity_poly.type
_entity_poly.pdbx_seq_one_letter_code
_entity_poly.pdbx_strand_id
1 'polypeptide(L)'
;MKTPGRATPEATRRHLDRFPAHEPHGHTSLGATGLSISRLGFGSYRVDDETPEHHQALEAALAAGCNLIDTSTNYTDGGSERLIGDVLHKTHAGGGPTRDAVAVVSKIGYVQGENMGLAMERERSGFPFSEMVKYMDGC
;
A
#
# COMPACT_ATOMS: atom_id res chain seq x y z
N MET A 1 -4.02 -9.29 8.59
CA MET A 1 -4.50 -8.71 9.88
C MET A 1 -4.40 -7.17 9.82
N LYS A 2 -5.31 -6.39 10.42
CA LYS A 2 -5.26 -4.90 10.31
C LYS A 2 -4.34 -4.28 11.36
N THR A 3 -3.29 -3.57 10.94
CA THR A 3 -2.44 -2.77 11.83
C THR A 3 -2.93 -1.31 11.84
N PRO A 4 -3.51 -0.81 12.94
CA PRO A 4 -4.10 0.53 12.98
C PRO A 4 -3.03 1.63 12.92
N GLY A 5 -3.44 2.83 12.50
CA GLY A 5 -2.59 4.01 12.45
C GLY A 5 -2.35 4.54 11.04
N ARG A 6 -1.57 5.62 10.95
CA ARG A 6 -1.18 6.29 9.70
C ARG A 6 0.25 6.82 9.83
N ALA A 7 0.89 7.06 8.69
CA ALA A 7 2.20 7.70 8.66
C ALA A 7 2.19 9.06 9.39
N THR A 8 3.23 9.35 10.17
CA THR A 8 3.41 10.66 10.84
C THR A 8 4.76 11.27 10.48
N PRO A 9 4.88 12.62 10.47
CA PRO A 9 6.17 13.28 10.22
C PRO A 9 7.28 12.80 11.15
N GLU A 10 6.99 12.63 12.43
CA GLU A 10 7.96 12.25 13.45
C GLU A 10 8.43 10.80 13.28
N ALA A 11 7.51 9.87 13.04
CA ALA A 11 7.85 8.46 12.91
C ALA A 11 8.53 8.16 11.57
N THR A 12 8.10 8.80 10.49
CA THR A 12 8.75 8.65 9.19
C THR A 12 10.18 9.20 9.19
N ARG A 13 10.43 10.36 9.81
CA ARG A 13 11.80 10.88 10.01
C ARG A 13 12.66 9.93 10.84
N ARG A 14 12.17 9.55 12.02
CA ARG A 14 12.87 8.63 12.94
C ARG A 14 13.22 7.29 12.28
N HIS A 15 12.38 6.80 11.38
CA HIS A 15 12.67 5.58 10.64
C HIS A 15 13.86 5.74 9.70
N LEU A 16 13.91 6.84 8.93
CA LEU A 16 14.99 7.11 7.97
C LEU A 16 16.32 7.43 8.65
N ASP A 17 16.30 8.01 9.85
CA ASP A 17 17.51 8.27 10.66
C ASP A 17 18.28 6.97 11.02
N ARG A 18 17.63 5.79 10.93
CA ARG A 18 18.27 4.48 11.09
C ARG A 18 19.17 4.09 9.92
N PHE A 19 19.12 4.81 8.80
CA PHE A 19 19.82 4.50 7.55
C PHE A 19 20.75 5.63 7.10
N PRO A 20 21.77 6.01 7.90
CA PRO A 20 22.66 7.12 7.58
C PRO A 20 23.48 6.91 6.29
N ALA A 21 23.66 5.65 5.87
CA ALA A 21 24.34 5.31 4.62
C ALA A 21 23.60 5.80 3.36
N HIS A 22 22.33 6.15 3.47
CA HIS A 22 21.53 6.65 2.35
C HIS A 22 21.62 8.18 2.19
N GLU A 23 22.19 8.90 3.15
CA GLU A 23 22.33 10.35 3.07
C GLU A 23 23.39 10.78 2.03
N PRO A 24 23.24 11.98 1.43
CA PRO A 24 22.14 12.92 1.61
C PRO A 24 20.98 12.72 0.63
N HIS A 25 21.10 11.76 -0.29
CA HIS A 25 20.24 11.68 -1.47
C HIS A 25 19.19 10.57 -1.42
N GLY A 26 19.20 9.69 -0.41
CA GLY A 26 18.30 8.56 -0.34
C GLY A 26 16.89 8.90 0.16
N HIS A 27 16.71 10.09 0.74
CA HIS A 27 15.47 10.51 1.37
C HIS A 27 14.92 11.80 0.75
N THR A 28 13.62 12.02 0.87
CA THR A 28 12.95 13.26 0.41
C THR A 28 11.66 13.52 1.20
N SER A 29 11.14 14.74 1.14
CA SER A 29 9.79 15.05 1.60
C SER A 29 8.74 14.58 0.58
N LEU A 30 7.62 14.02 1.06
CA LEU A 30 6.50 13.62 0.22
C LEU A 30 5.54 14.82 0.01
N GLY A 31 5.81 15.63 -1.01
CA GLY A 31 5.00 16.80 -1.35
C GLY A 31 4.77 17.73 -0.15
N ALA A 32 3.52 18.16 0.04
CA ALA A 32 3.12 19.03 1.16
C ALA A 32 2.68 18.26 2.42
N THR A 33 2.87 16.94 2.49
CA THR A 33 2.35 16.11 3.59
C THR A 33 3.13 16.22 4.89
N GLY A 34 4.35 16.76 4.84
CA GLY A 34 5.29 16.77 5.97
C GLY A 34 5.95 15.41 6.26
N LEU A 35 5.56 14.34 5.55
CA LEU A 35 6.17 13.02 5.70
C LEU A 35 7.55 13.00 5.03
N SER A 36 8.49 12.28 5.64
CA SER A 36 9.80 11.99 5.06
C SER A 36 9.79 10.57 4.50
N ILE A 37 10.25 10.36 3.27
CA ILE A 37 10.23 9.05 2.62
C ILE A 37 11.59 8.70 2.01
N SER A 38 11.83 7.41 1.82
CA SER A 38 12.82 6.92 0.87
C SER A 38 12.47 7.40 -0.54
N ARG A 39 13.48 7.77 -1.34
CA ARG A 39 13.27 8.14 -2.75
C ARG A 39 12.88 6.96 -3.63
N LEU A 40 13.14 5.75 -3.17
CA LEU A 40 12.63 4.52 -3.76
C LEU A 40 11.38 4.09 -3.00
N GLY A 41 10.35 3.70 -3.74
CA GLY A 41 9.15 3.09 -3.20
C GLY A 41 9.01 1.65 -3.68
N PHE A 42 8.26 0.84 -2.94
CA PHE A 42 7.87 -0.50 -3.35
C PHE A 42 6.55 -0.43 -4.13
N GLY A 43 6.58 -0.74 -5.42
CA GLY A 43 5.37 -0.84 -6.25
C GLY A 43 4.80 -2.25 -6.22
N SER A 44 3.52 -2.40 -5.89
CA SER A 44 2.86 -3.70 -5.75
C SER A 44 2.01 -4.12 -6.95
N TYR A 45 2.17 -3.48 -8.12
CA TYR A 45 1.52 -3.94 -9.34
C TYR A 45 2.06 -5.33 -9.72
N ARG A 46 1.15 -6.34 -9.77
CA ARG A 46 1.45 -7.78 -9.92
C ARG A 46 2.02 -8.49 -8.69
N VAL A 47 1.94 -7.85 -7.53
CA VAL A 47 2.19 -8.52 -6.25
C VAL A 47 0.87 -9.08 -5.72
N ASP A 48 0.89 -10.32 -5.24
CA ASP A 48 -0.22 -11.05 -4.61
C ASP A 48 0.21 -11.66 -3.28
N ASP A 49 -0.76 -12.04 -2.45
CA ASP A 49 -0.59 -12.66 -1.14
C ASP A 49 -0.40 -14.19 -1.17
N GLU A 50 -0.29 -14.79 -2.35
CA GLU A 50 -0.13 -16.24 -2.53
C GLU A 50 1.32 -16.63 -2.84
N THR A 51 2.10 -15.69 -3.39
CA THR A 51 3.48 -15.91 -3.82
C THR A 51 4.48 -15.54 -2.71
N PRO A 52 5.23 -16.50 -2.14
CA PRO A 52 6.16 -16.24 -1.04
C PRO A 52 7.26 -15.22 -1.36
N GLU A 53 7.72 -15.18 -2.61
CA GLU A 53 8.76 -14.26 -3.07
C GLU A 53 8.29 -12.81 -3.01
N HIS A 54 6.98 -12.55 -3.18
CA HIS A 54 6.44 -11.21 -3.03
C HIS A 54 6.50 -10.72 -1.57
N HIS A 55 6.24 -11.61 -0.61
CA HIS A 55 6.39 -11.28 0.81
C HIS A 55 7.85 -10.95 1.12
N GLN A 56 8.77 -11.81 0.66
CA GLN A 56 10.21 -11.63 0.86
C GLN A 56 10.71 -10.33 0.22
N ALA A 57 10.22 -9.98 -0.96
CA ALA A 57 10.59 -8.75 -1.64
C ALA A 57 10.18 -7.50 -0.85
N LEU A 58 8.96 -7.47 -0.30
CA LEU A 58 8.52 -6.37 0.55
C LEU A 58 9.27 -6.33 1.88
N GLU A 59 9.47 -7.48 2.53
CA GLU A 59 10.28 -7.58 3.76
C GLU A 59 11.70 -7.05 3.54
N ALA A 60 12.34 -7.42 2.43
CA ALA A 60 13.67 -6.95 2.06
C ALA A 60 13.70 -5.45 1.78
N ALA A 61 12.69 -4.91 1.08
CA ALA A 61 12.59 -3.47 0.82
C ALA A 61 12.47 -2.67 2.13
N LEU A 62 11.62 -3.10 3.06
CA LEU A 62 11.46 -2.47 4.37
C LEU A 62 12.75 -2.56 5.21
N ALA A 63 13.43 -3.71 5.17
CA ALA A 63 14.72 -3.91 5.84
C ALA A 63 15.82 -3.00 5.26
N ALA A 64 15.74 -2.67 3.98
CA ALA A 64 16.61 -1.72 3.30
C ALA A 64 16.18 -0.25 3.46
N GLY A 65 15.22 0.05 4.36
CA GLY A 65 14.81 1.42 4.67
C GLY A 65 13.80 2.04 3.71
N CYS A 66 13.22 1.24 2.81
CA CYS A 66 12.07 1.68 2.03
C CYS A 66 10.86 1.89 2.95
N ASN A 67 10.22 3.05 2.89
CA ASN A 67 9.02 3.34 3.69
C ASN A 67 7.87 3.96 2.88
N LEU A 68 7.96 3.91 1.55
CA LEU A 68 6.89 4.27 0.64
C LEU A 68 6.41 3.01 -0.10
N ILE A 69 5.13 2.69 0.03
CA ILE A 69 4.51 1.55 -0.65
C ILE A 69 3.36 2.06 -1.52
N ASP A 70 3.39 1.70 -2.80
CA ASP A 70 2.33 1.97 -3.76
C ASP A 70 1.49 0.72 -3.99
N THR A 71 0.17 0.87 -3.93
CA THR A 71 -0.81 -0.21 -4.13
C THR A 71 -2.11 0.29 -4.76
N SER A 72 -3.09 -0.59 -4.90
CA SER A 72 -4.43 -0.31 -5.41
C SER A 72 -5.37 -1.45 -5.02
N THR A 73 -6.65 -1.15 -4.81
CA THR A 73 -7.69 -2.17 -4.61
C THR A 73 -7.78 -3.16 -5.77
N ASN A 74 -7.32 -2.76 -6.95
CA ASN A 74 -7.37 -3.54 -8.18
C ASN A 74 -6.14 -4.39 -8.44
N TYR A 75 -5.05 -4.21 -7.68
CA TYR A 75 -3.87 -5.03 -7.85
C TYR A 75 -4.14 -6.39 -7.22
N THR A 76 -4.22 -7.41 -8.08
CA THR A 76 -4.47 -8.83 -7.74
C THR A 76 -5.73 -9.03 -6.89
N ASP A 77 -6.79 -8.27 -7.21
CA ASP A 77 -8.08 -8.28 -6.50
C ASP A 77 -7.91 -8.12 -4.97
N GLY A 78 -7.14 -7.10 -4.59
CA GLY A 78 -6.79 -6.80 -3.21
C GLY A 78 -5.68 -7.67 -2.61
N GLY A 79 -5.14 -8.65 -3.34
CA GLY A 79 -4.06 -9.52 -2.85
C GLY A 79 -2.81 -8.73 -2.45
N SER A 80 -2.44 -7.73 -3.25
CA SER A 80 -1.36 -6.80 -2.90
C SER A 80 -1.59 -6.09 -1.55
N GLU A 81 -2.81 -5.62 -1.27
CA GLU A 81 -3.15 -4.92 -0.03
C GLU A 81 -3.14 -5.87 1.17
N ARG A 82 -3.61 -7.12 0.98
CA ARG A 82 -3.54 -8.18 2.01
C ARG A 82 -2.09 -8.52 2.35
N LEU A 83 -1.24 -8.75 1.35
CA LEU A 83 0.19 -8.99 1.53
C LEU A 83 0.86 -7.85 2.30
N ILE A 84 0.62 -6.59 1.90
CA ILE A 84 1.21 -5.42 2.58
C ILE A 84 0.78 -5.39 4.06
N GLY A 85 -0.51 -5.62 4.33
CA GLY A 85 -1.04 -5.68 5.69
C GLY A 85 -0.34 -6.74 6.54
N ASP A 86 -0.17 -7.94 6.00
CA ASP A 86 0.44 -9.06 6.71
C ASP A 86 1.94 -8.86 6.93
N VAL A 87 2.68 -8.37 5.93
CA VAL A 87 4.11 -8.05 6.07
C VAL A 87 4.32 -6.93 7.10
N LEU A 88 3.54 -5.86 7.07
CA LEU A 88 3.66 -4.78 8.06
C LEU A 88 3.32 -5.26 9.48
N HIS A 89 2.32 -6.15 9.61
CA HIS A 89 1.99 -6.76 10.90
C HIS A 89 3.14 -7.62 11.43
N LYS A 90 3.68 -8.51 10.60
CA LYS A 90 4.76 -9.45 10.95
C LYS A 90 6.09 -8.75 11.24
N THR A 91 6.50 -7.82 10.37
CA THR A 91 7.81 -7.15 10.48
C THR A 91 7.87 -6.19 11.66
N HIS A 92 6.75 -5.57 12.05
CA HIS A 92 6.70 -4.73 13.25
C HIS A 92 7.11 -5.51 14.51
N ALA A 93 6.61 -6.74 14.68
CA ALA A 93 7.00 -7.60 15.80
C ALA A 93 8.49 -8.00 15.78
N GLY A 94 9.12 -7.99 14.60
CA GLY A 94 10.52 -8.34 14.38
C GLY A 94 11.51 -7.17 14.35
N GLY A 95 11.12 -5.97 14.77
CA GLY A 95 12.00 -4.77 14.76
C GLY A 95 12.05 -4.00 13.43
N GLY A 96 11.17 -4.35 12.49
CA GLY A 96 10.88 -3.60 11.28
C GLY A 96 10.20 -2.24 11.58
N PRO A 97 9.80 -1.49 10.54
CA PRO A 97 9.13 -0.23 10.74
C PRO A 97 7.79 -0.40 11.47
N THR A 98 7.46 0.56 12.32
CA THR A 98 6.12 0.72 12.87
C THR A 98 5.15 1.20 11.78
N ARG A 99 3.84 0.98 11.96
CA ARG A 99 2.83 1.42 10.97
C ARG A 99 2.91 2.92 10.69
N ASP A 100 3.19 3.75 11.69
CA ASP A 100 3.32 5.20 11.55
C ASP A 100 4.61 5.66 10.86
N ALA A 101 5.56 4.76 10.61
CA ALA A 101 6.77 5.04 9.84
C ALA A 101 6.62 4.81 8.33
N VAL A 102 5.53 4.17 7.88
CA VAL A 102 5.35 3.75 6.48
C VAL A 102 4.20 4.50 5.81
N ALA A 103 4.48 5.16 4.70
CA ALA A 103 3.49 5.76 3.81
C ALA A 103 2.96 4.69 2.84
N VAL A 104 1.64 4.49 2.84
CA VAL A 104 0.96 3.60 1.88
C VAL A 104 0.08 4.47 0.99
N VAL A 105 0.29 4.38 -0.32
CA VAL A 105 -0.47 5.07 -1.35
C VAL A 105 -1.36 4.03 -2.02
N SER A 106 -2.67 4.09 -1.78
CA SER A 106 -3.64 3.25 -2.49
C SER A 106 -4.44 4.09 -3.49
N LYS A 107 -5.14 3.40 -4.38
CA LYS A 107 -5.90 3.99 -5.50
C LYS A 107 -7.28 3.34 -5.53
N ILE A 108 -8.28 4.15 -5.81
CA ILE A 108 -9.68 3.72 -6.01
C ILE A 108 -10.18 4.26 -7.35
N GLY A 109 -11.14 3.57 -7.96
CA GLY A 109 -11.81 4.07 -9.17
C GLY A 109 -12.35 2.96 -10.06
N TYR A 110 -11.48 2.09 -10.57
CA TYR A 110 -11.94 0.93 -11.35
C TYR A 110 -12.54 -0.13 -10.45
N VAL A 111 -13.62 -0.75 -10.91
CA VAL A 111 -14.27 -1.89 -10.26
C VAL A 111 -14.12 -3.10 -11.19
N GLN A 112 -13.47 -4.14 -10.71
CA GLN A 112 -13.19 -5.38 -11.45
C GLN A 112 -13.22 -6.59 -10.51
N GLY A 113 -13.02 -7.79 -11.04
CA GLY A 113 -12.89 -9.01 -10.22
C GLY A 113 -14.11 -9.25 -9.34
N GLU A 114 -13.86 -9.68 -8.10
CA GLU A 114 -14.90 -9.93 -7.09
C GLU A 114 -15.74 -8.69 -6.79
N ASN A 115 -15.12 -7.50 -6.79
CA ASN A 115 -15.83 -6.24 -6.55
C ASN A 115 -16.86 -5.94 -7.66
N MET A 116 -16.57 -6.32 -8.91
CA MET A 116 -17.54 -6.22 -10.00
C MET A 116 -18.70 -7.20 -9.83
N GLY A 117 -18.40 -8.44 -9.39
CA GLY A 117 -19.42 -9.43 -9.06
C GLY A 117 -20.39 -8.92 -7.99
N LEU A 118 -19.86 -8.35 -6.90
CA LEU A 118 -20.64 -7.72 -5.84
C LEU A 118 -21.49 -6.57 -6.36
N ALA A 119 -20.92 -5.69 -7.20
CA ALA A 119 -21.66 -4.58 -7.78
C ALA A 119 -22.85 -5.06 -8.64
N MET A 120 -22.65 -6.08 -9.47
CA MET A 120 -23.71 -6.68 -10.28
C MET A 120 -24.80 -7.38 -9.43
N GLU A 121 -24.43 -8.03 -8.34
CA GLU A 121 -25.40 -8.61 -7.40
C GLU A 121 -26.24 -7.55 -6.70
N ARG A 122 -25.61 -6.48 -6.22
CA ARG A 122 -26.29 -5.34 -5.62
C ARG A 122 -27.25 -4.66 -6.58
N GLU A 123 -26.87 -4.52 -7.84
CA GLU A 123 -27.76 -4.00 -8.87
C GLU A 123 -28.98 -4.91 -9.09
N ARG A 124 -28.77 -6.22 -9.25
CA ARG A 124 -29.86 -7.20 -9.42
C ARG A 124 -30.83 -7.25 -8.24
N SER A 125 -30.36 -6.98 -7.04
CA SER A 125 -31.18 -6.90 -5.83
C SER A 125 -31.88 -5.55 -5.63
N GLY A 126 -31.71 -4.60 -6.56
CA GLY A 126 -32.35 -3.28 -6.49
C GLY A 126 -31.65 -2.27 -5.58
N PHE A 127 -30.44 -2.56 -5.11
CA PHE A 127 -29.66 -1.70 -4.23
C PHE A 127 -28.24 -1.42 -4.78
N PRO A 128 -28.10 -0.86 -6.01
CA PRO A 128 -26.80 -0.59 -6.62
C PRO A 128 -25.97 0.40 -5.80
N PHE A 129 -24.66 0.41 -6.03
CA PHE A 129 -23.80 1.50 -5.53
C PHE A 129 -24.11 2.78 -6.33
N SER A 130 -24.60 3.82 -5.65
CA SER A 130 -25.04 5.07 -6.28
C SER A 130 -23.93 5.84 -7.00
N GLU A 131 -22.69 5.68 -6.53
CA GLU A 131 -21.50 6.36 -7.02
C GLU A 131 -20.84 5.61 -8.19
N MET A 132 -21.33 4.41 -8.51
CA MET A 132 -20.77 3.61 -9.59
C MET A 132 -21.20 4.16 -10.95
N VAL A 133 -20.22 4.57 -11.74
CA VAL A 133 -20.43 4.96 -13.14
C VAL A 133 -20.12 3.74 -14.02
N LYS A 134 -21.10 3.35 -14.84
CA LYS A 134 -20.91 2.28 -15.82
C LYS A 134 -20.12 2.79 -17.01
N TYR A 135 -19.25 1.94 -17.53
CA TYR A 135 -18.67 2.17 -18.85
C TYR A 135 -19.80 2.33 -19.88
N MET A 136 -19.71 3.33 -20.74
CA MET A 136 -20.61 3.52 -21.88
C MET A 136 -19.81 3.32 -23.17
N ASP A 137 -20.40 2.64 -24.15
CA ASP A 137 -19.80 2.52 -25.47
C ASP A 137 -19.67 3.91 -26.12
N GLY A 138 -18.47 4.23 -26.64
CA GLY A 138 -18.22 5.45 -27.41
C GLY A 138 -17.54 6.62 -26.67
N CYS A 139 -17.01 6.38 -25.47
CA CYS A 139 -16.07 7.30 -24.81
C CYS A 139 -14.63 7.08 -25.27
#